data_AF-A0A534LC85-F1
#
_entry.id   AF-A0A534LC85-F1
#
_cell.length_a   1.000
_cell.length_b   1.000
_cell.length_c   1.000
_cell.angle_alpha   90.00
_cell.angle_beta   90.00
_cell.angle_gamma   90.00
#
_symmetry.space_group_name_H-M   'P 1'
#
loop_
_entity.id
_entity.type
_entity.pdbx_description
1 polymer ?
#
loop_
_entity_poly.entity_id
_entity_poly.type
_entity_poly.pdbx_seq_one_letter_code
_entity_poly.pdbx_strand_id
1 'polypeptide(L)'
;LTLFGSHRSHEIIEAAKSATQAALAAPKAPFRVGYANRKGFSTPDQGIGARGIEALVIETGGQRTAYVLFDGNNMVPGVRDEIRAKLAPLVQESEAMTTDNHSVNLTMDGFNAVGAVLGRDVILAHAEGAVREAIGGLEEAEAAAFVADIPDFRIFGPQSAARLTTTINSTLAVLRPALYVTLSGAVAVGALVMVLF
;
A
#
# COMPACT_ATOMS: atom_id res chain seq x y z
N LEU A 1 -15.57 28.83 5.31
CA LEU A 1 -14.31 28.06 5.37
C LEU A 1 -14.50 26.81 4.54
N THR A 2 -14.01 26.80 3.30
CA THR A 2 -14.01 25.63 2.42
C THR A 2 -12.99 24.63 2.96
N LEU A 3 -13.48 23.57 3.59
CA LEU A 3 -12.65 22.44 4.01
C LEU A 3 -12.16 21.73 2.73
N PHE A 4 -10.85 21.71 2.50
CA PHE A 4 -10.26 20.80 1.51
C PHE A 4 -10.37 19.37 2.06
N GLY A 5 -11.14 18.51 1.38
CA GLY A 5 -11.36 17.11 1.77
C GLY A 5 -12.82 16.79 2.08
N SER A 6 -13.14 15.48 2.12
CA SER A 6 -14.49 15.02 2.48
C SER A 6 -14.75 15.17 3.98
N HIS A 7 -16.03 15.18 4.40
CA HIS A 7 -16.40 15.15 5.83
C HIS A 7 -15.69 14.00 6.56
N ARG A 8 -15.68 12.81 5.94
CA ARG A 8 -14.99 11.62 6.45
C ARG A 8 -13.48 11.83 6.61
N SER A 9 -12.85 12.54 5.69
CA SER A 9 -11.42 12.88 5.80
C SER A 9 -11.15 13.72 7.05
N HIS A 10 -12.05 14.67 7.35
CA HIS A 10 -11.93 15.51 8.54
C HIS A 10 -12.14 14.71 9.83
N GLU A 11 -13.12 13.80 9.87
CA GLU A 11 -13.33 12.89 11.01
C GLU A 11 -12.09 12.04 11.31
N ILE A 12 -11.42 11.51 10.28
CA ILE A 12 -10.19 10.73 10.45
C ILE A 12 -9.06 11.58 11.03
N ILE A 13 -8.90 12.82 10.56
CA ILE A 13 -7.87 13.75 11.06
C ILE A 13 -8.11 14.07 12.54
N GLU A 14 -9.34 14.40 12.91
CA GLU A 14 -9.68 14.70 14.31
C GLU A 14 -9.52 13.47 15.21
N ALA A 15 -9.94 12.28 14.75
CA ALA A 15 -9.73 11.04 15.50
C ALA A 15 -8.25 10.73 15.72
N ALA A 16 -7.40 10.88 14.69
CA ALA A 16 -5.96 10.68 14.81
C ALA A 16 -5.31 11.68 15.78
N LYS A 17 -5.75 12.95 15.73
CA LYS A 17 -5.30 14.00 16.65
C LYS A 17 -5.68 13.68 18.09
N SER A 18 -6.94 13.32 18.34
CA SER A 18 -7.40 12.94 19.69
C SER A 18 -6.66 11.72 20.23
N ALA A 19 -6.46 10.68 19.41
CA ALA A 19 -5.71 9.49 19.79
C ALA A 19 -4.25 9.83 20.16
N THR A 20 -3.61 10.70 19.36
CA THR A 20 -2.23 11.15 19.62
C THR A 20 -2.14 11.95 20.91
N GLN A 21 -3.09 12.85 21.17
CA GLN A 21 -3.13 13.62 22.42
C GLN A 21 -3.30 12.71 23.65
N ALA A 22 -4.18 11.71 23.55
CA ALA A 22 -4.36 10.72 24.61
C ALA A 22 -3.08 9.91 24.85
N ALA A 23 -2.40 9.47 23.78
CA ALA A 23 -1.13 8.73 23.88
C ALA A 23 -0.01 9.58 24.52
N LEU A 24 0.05 10.88 24.21
CA LEU A 24 1.03 11.80 24.84
C LEU A 24 0.77 12.01 26.33
N ALA A 25 -0.50 12.03 26.76
CA ALA A 25 -0.88 12.16 28.15
C ALA A 25 -0.75 10.84 28.95
N ALA A 26 -0.67 9.69 28.26
CA ALA A 26 -0.56 8.39 28.91
C ALA A 26 0.76 8.24 29.69
N PRO A 27 0.76 7.44 30.77
CA PRO A 27 1.98 7.06 31.48
C PRO A 27 2.99 6.41 30.53
N LYS A 28 4.27 6.75 30.72
CA LYS A 28 5.38 6.23 29.91
C LYS A 28 6.19 5.27 30.77
N ALA A 29 6.54 4.13 30.18
CA ALA A 29 7.43 3.15 30.77
C ALA A 29 8.60 2.89 29.82
N PRO A 30 9.73 2.37 30.31
CA PRO A 30 10.73 1.75 29.45
C PRO A 30 10.07 0.74 28.51
N PHE A 31 10.64 0.59 27.32
CA PHE A 31 10.12 -0.33 26.33
C PHE A 31 11.26 -1.14 25.72
N ARG A 32 10.92 -2.38 25.39
CA ARG A 32 11.81 -3.29 24.65
C ARG A 32 11.30 -3.46 23.24
N VAL A 33 12.22 -3.59 22.30
CA VAL A 33 11.91 -3.79 20.90
C VAL A 33 12.62 -5.03 20.40
N GLY A 34 11.90 -5.81 19.60
CA GLY A 34 12.45 -6.92 18.85
C GLY A 34 12.03 -6.82 17.39
N TYR A 35 12.94 -7.17 16.50
CA TYR A 35 12.71 -7.12 15.06
C TYR A 35 13.10 -8.45 14.42
N ALA A 36 12.31 -8.90 13.46
CA ALA A 36 12.65 -10.02 12.62
C ALA A 36 12.12 -9.82 11.20
N ASN A 37 12.77 -10.49 10.26
CA ASN A 37 12.38 -10.45 8.86
C ASN A 37 12.52 -11.85 8.25
N ARG A 38 11.47 -12.29 7.55
CA ARG A 38 11.48 -13.53 6.77
C ARG A 38 11.39 -13.20 5.29
N LYS A 39 12.32 -13.73 4.49
CA LYS A 39 12.42 -13.56 3.03
C LYS A 39 12.57 -14.90 2.33
N GLY A 40 12.49 -14.89 1.01
CA GLY A 40 12.86 -16.04 0.16
C GLY A 40 11.88 -17.21 0.20
N PHE A 41 10.69 -17.03 0.76
CA PHE A 41 9.63 -18.06 0.80
C PHE A 41 8.56 -17.86 -0.28
N SER A 42 8.65 -16.77 -1.04
CA SER A 42 7.67 -16.37 -2.06
C SER A 42 8.39 -15.65 -3.19
N THR A 43 7.78 -15.67 -4.37
CA THR A 43 8.15 -14.82 -5.50
C THR A 43 7.19 -13.64 -5.63
N PRO A 44 7.57 -12.55 -6.33
CA PRO A 44 6.71 -11.38 -6.51
C PRO A 44 5.36 -11.69 -7.18
N ASP A 45 5.29 -12.66 -8.09
CA ASP A 45 4.04 -13.11 -8.71
C ASP A 45 3.06 -13.74 -7.71
N GLN A 46 3.54 -14.18 -6.54
CA GLN A 46 2.70 -14.72 -5.47
C GLN A 46 2.18 -13.63 -4.49
N GLY A 47 2.51 -12.36 -4.73
CA GLY A 47 1.97 -11.22 -3.99
C GLY A 47 2.82 -10.73 -2.83
N ILE A 48 4.02 -11.29 -2.64
CA ILE A 48 5.00 -10.84 -1.65
C ILE A 48 6.31 -10.45 -2.35
N GLY A 49 6.77 -9.23 -2.07
CA GLY A 49 8.00 -8.65 -2.61
C GLY A 49 9.27 -9.19 -1.93
N ALA A 50 10.41 -8.68 -2.39
CA ALA A 50 11.73 -9.18 -2.00
C ALA A 50 12.06 -8.98 -0.50
N ARG A 51 11.42 -8.03 0.18
CA ARG A 51 11.60 -7.81 1.63
C ARG A 51 10.76 -8.75 2.50
N GLY A 52 9.82 -9.48 1.91
CA GLY A 52 9.08 -10.54 2.58
C GLY A 52 8.14 -10.03 3.67
N ILE A 53 8.22 -10.63 4.85
CA ILE A 53 7.42 -10.25 6.02
C ILE A 53 8.35 -9.75 7.11
N GLU A 54 8.09 -8.55 7.60
CA GLU A 54 8.81 -7.93 8.70
C GLU A 54 7.91 -7.87 9.93
N ALA A 55 8.46 -8.17 11.11
CA ALA A 55 7.75 -8.05 12.37
C ALA A 55 8.53 -7.15 13.32
N LEU A 56 7.84 -6.17 13.90
CA LEU A 56 8.32 -5.34 15.00
C LEU A 56 7.45 -5.64 16.22
N VAL A 57 8.07 -6.12 17.30
CA VAL A 57 7.38 -6.37 18.57
C VAL A 57 7.87 -5.34 19.58
N ILE A 58 6.93 -4.64 20.19
CA ILE A 58 7.19 -3.65 21.25
C ILE A 58 6.58 -4.18 22.54
N GLU A 59 7.40 -4.29 23.59
CA GLU A 59 6.98 -4.65 24.94
C GLU A 59 7.09 -3.44 25.86
N THR A 60 5.96 -2.98 26.42
CA THR A 60 5.94 -1.87 27.39
C THR A 60 4.78 -2.05 28.37
N GLY A 61 4.99 -1.71 29.64
CA GLY A 61 3.95 -1.84 30.67
C GLY A 61 3.37 -3.25 30.82
N GLY A 62 4.13 -4.29 30.48
CA GLY A 62 3.66 -5.69 30.50
C GLY A 62 2.80 -6.11 29.29
N GLN A 63 2.60 -5.23 28.32
CA GLN A 63 1.89 -5.52 27.07
C GLN A 63 2.88 -5.66 25.91
N ARG A 64 2.70 -6.71 25.11
CA ARG A 64 3.35 -6.90 23.81
C ARG A 64 2.40 -6.52 22.68
N THR A 65 2.89 -5.67 21.80
CA THR A 65 2.21 -5.25 20.57
C THR A 65 3.07 -5.65 19.38
N ALA A 66 2.53 -6.43 18.44
CA ALA A 66 3.21 -6.80 17.20
C ALA A 66 2.69 -6.01 15.99
N TYR A 67 3.60 -5.40 15.25
CA TYR A 67 3.34 -4.82 13.93
C TYR A 67 3.96 -5.74 12.89
N VAL A 68 3.13 -6.31 12.01
CA VAL A 68 3.57 -7.20 10.94
C VAL A 68 3.38 -6.51 9.60
N LEU A 69 4.49 -6.20 8.92
CA LEU A 69 4.52 -5.52 7.64
C LEU A 69 4.81 -6.52 6.53
N PHE A 70 3.88 -6.62 5.58
CA PHE A 70 4.01 -7.42 4.38
C PHE A 70 4.53 -6.53 3.25
N ASP A 71 5.66 -6.90 2.66
CA ASP A 71 6.17 -6.28 1.45
C ASP A 71 5.29 -6.68 0.28
N GLY A 72 4.39 -5.80 -0.12
CA GLY A 72 3.38 -6.10 -1.12
C GLY A 72 2.48 -4.91 -1.43
N ASN A 73 1.45 -5.18 -2.24
CA ASN A 73 0.31 -4.29 -2.46
C ASN A 73 -0.64 -4.40 -1.25
N ASN A 74 -1.91 -4.09 -1.43
CA ASN A 74 -3.02 -4.35 -0.54
C ASN A 74 -3.11 -5.80 -0.06
N MET A 75 -4.00 -6.06 0.90
CA MET A 75 -4.27 -7.38 1.46
C MET A 75 -5.70 -7.82 1.15
N VAL A 76 -5.90 -9.11 0.85
CA VAL A 76 -7.24 -9.66 0.64
C VAL A 76 -8.07 -9.53 1.93
N PRO A 77 -9.34 -9.09 1.85
CA PRO A 77 -10.21 -9.01 3.02
C PRO A 77 -10.24 -10.30 3.86
N GLY A 78 -10.23 -10.15 5.18
CA GLY A 78 -10.18 -11.24 6.16
C GLY A 78 -8.78 -11.76 6.50
N VAL A 79 -7.80 -11.65 5.60
CA VAL A 79 -6.41 -12.13 5.89
C VAL A 79 -5.81 -11.38 7.08
N ARG A 80 -6.08 -10.07 7.19
CA ARG A 80 -5.66 -9.25 8.34
C ARG A 80 -6.17 -9.81 9.66
N ASP A 81 -7.44 -10.17 9.72
CA ASP A 81 -8.07 -10.68 10.94
C ASP A 81 -7.59 -12.10 11.27
N GLU A 82 -7.36 -12.93 10.25
CA GLU A 82 -6.75 -14.26 10.42
C GLU A 82 -5.33 -14.16 10.99
N ILE A 83 -4.52 -13.21 10.52
CA ILE A 83 -3.18 -12.95 11.06
C ILE A 83 -3.28 -12.54 12.53
N ARG A 84 -4.17 -11.58 12.86
CA ARG A 84 -4.35 -11.13 14.25
C ARG A 84 -4.81 -12.26 15.16
N ALA A 85 -5.76 -13.08 14.71
CA ALA A 85 -6.22 -14.25 15.46
C ALA A 85 -5.11 -15.29 15.67
N LYS A 86 -4.28 -15.51 14.65
CA LYS A 86 -3.13 -16.41 14.71
C LYS A 86 -2.05 -15.93 15.69
N LEU A 87 -1.89 -14.62 15.84
CA LEU A 87 -0.88 -13.99 16.72
C LEU A 87 -1.36 -13.75 18.15
N ALA A 88 -2.66 -13.75 18.41
CA ALA A 88 -3.25 -13.52 19.73
C ALA A 88 -2.67 -14.39 20.88
N PRO A 89 -2.23 -15.65 20.65
CA PRO A 89 -1.56 -16.44 21.70
C PRO A 89 -0.14 -15.94 22.06
N LEU A 90 0.48 -15.10 21.23
CA LEU A 90 1.87 -14.66 21.38
C LEU A 90 2.00 -13.24 21.93
N VAL A 91 1.04 -12.38 21.57
CA VAL A 91 1.03 -10.95 21.89
C VAL A 91 -0.38 -10.51 22.24
N GLN A 92 -0.50 -9.50 23.11
CA GLN A 92 -1.81 -8.98 23.53
C GLN A 92 -2.46 -8.16 22.42
N GLU A 93 -1.66 -7.43 21.65
CA GLU A 93 -2.13 -6.65 20.52
C GLU A 93 -1.32 -6.97 19.26
N SER A 94 -1.98 -6.95 18.10
CA SER A 94 -1.31 -7.11 16.82
C SER A 94 -2.01 -6.39 15.68
N GLU A 95 -1.22 -5.96 14.72
CA GLU A 95 -1.68 -5.26 13.52
C GLU A 95 -0.90 -5.73 12.29
N ALA A 96 -1.64 -6.18 11.27
CA ALA A 96 -1.07 -6.56 9.97
C ALA A 96 -1.25 -5.44 8.95
N MET A 97 -0.16 -5.05 8.30
CA MET A 97 -0.06 -3.91 7.41
C MET A 97 0.67 -4.29 6.13
N THR A 98 0.52 -3.50 5.07
CA THR A 98 1.23 -3.69 3.80
C THR A 98 2.04 -2.46 3.45
N THR A 99 3.16 -2.63 2.74
CA THR A 99 3.94 -1.49 2.23
C THR A 99 3.22 -0.68 1.17
N ASP A 100 2.23 -1.30 0.49
CA ASP A 100 1.50 -0.74 -0.64
C ASP A 100 2.43 -0.14 -1.72
N ASN A 101 3.53 -0.84 -2.01
CA ASN A 101 4.59 -0.31 -2.88
C ASN A 101 4.41 -0.68 -4.36
N HIS A 102 3.35 -1.43 -4.69
CA HIS A 102 3.00 -1.90 -6.05
C HIS A 102 4.10 -2.73 -6.76
N SER A 103 5.19 -3.11 -6.09
CA SER A 103 6.30 -3.86 -6.70
C SER A 103 5.91 -5.24 -7.20
N VAL A 104 4.83 -5.80 -6.65
CA VAL A 104 4.29 -7.13 -6.97
C VAL A 104 3.20 -7.12 -8.05
N ASN A 105 2.77 -5.94 -8.52
CA ASN A 105 1.71 -5.78 -9.51
C ASN A 105 2.28 -5.96 -10.93
N LEU A 106 2.74 -7.16 -11.25
CA LEU A 106 3.43 -7.49 -12.51
C LEU A 106 2.48 -7.82 -13.68
N THR A 107 1.17 -7.90 -13.43
CA THR A 107 0.15 -8.25 -14.43
C THR A 107 -0.63 -7.01 -14.90
N MET A 108 -1.26 -7.11 -16.08
CA MET A 108 -2.08 -6.01 -16.65
C MET A 108 -3.28 -5.64 -15.76
N ASP A 109 -3.78 -6.59 -14.97
CA ASP A 109 -4.89 -6.37 -14.04
C ASP A 109 -4.44 -5.51 -12.83
N GLY A 110 -3.13 -5.33 -12.64
CA GLY A 110 -2.55 -4.47 -11.61
C GLY A 110 -2.88 -4.89 -10.18
N PHE A 111 -3.45 -6.08 -9.98
CA PHE A 111 -3.93 -6.57 -8.70
C PHE A 111 -3.22 -7.85 -8.30
N ASN A 112 -2.32 -7.74 -7.33
CA ASN A 112 -1.63 -8.87 -6.70
C ASN A 112 -1.54 -8.66 -5.19
N ALA A 113 -2.70 -8.73 -4.52
CA ALA A 113 -2.80 -8.50 -3.09
C ALA A 113 -2.22 -9.66 -2.26
N VAL A 114 -1.73 -9.35 -1.06
CA VAL A 114 -1.30 -10.34 -0.07
C VAL A 114 -2.47 -11.30 0.23
N GLY A 115 -2.25 -12.60 -0.03
CA GLY A 115 -3.25 -13.65 0.13
C GLY A 115 -4.16 -13.88 -1.07
N ALA A 116 -3.87 -13.27 -2.23
CA ALA A 116 -4.58 -13.55 -3.49
C ALA A 116 -4.05 -14.81 -4.19
N VAL A 117 -2.73 -15.01 -4.20
CA VAL A 117 -2.06 -16.14 -4.88
C VAL A 117 -1.37 -17.05 -3.87
N LEU A 118 -0.52 -16.49 -2.99
CA LEU A 118 0.14 -17.27 -1.95
C LEU A 118 -0.87 -17.83 -0.94
N GLY A 119 -0.72 -19.11 -0.59
CA GLY A 119 -1.57 -19.80 0.38
C GLY A 119 -1.62 -19.07 1.73
N ARG A 120 -2.82 -18.93 2.29
CA ARG A 120 -3.05 -18.23 3.56
C ARG A 120 -2.33 -18.92 4.72
N ASP A 121 -2.28 -20.24 4.71
CA ASP A 121 -1.53 -21.05 5.67
C ASP A 121 -0.03 -20.71 5.68
N VAL A 122 0.57 -20.54 4.50
CA VAL A 122 1.97 -20.12 4.35
C VAL A 122 2.17 -18.71 4.91
N ILE A 123 1.30 -17.76 4.54
CA ILE A 123 1.33 -16.38 5.04
C ILE A 123 1.26 -16.36 6.58
N LEU A 124 0.30 -17.07 7.16
CA LEU A 124 0.09 -17.15 8.60
C LEU A 124 1.29 -17.78 9.32
N ALA A 125 1.88 -18.84 8.76
CA ALA A 125 3.04 -19.51 9.32
C ALA A 125 4.29 -18.59 9.32
N HIS A 126 4.53 -17.87 8.23
CA HIS A 126 5.65 -16.94 8.15
C HIS A 126 5.45 -15.69 9.03
N ALA A 127 4.22 -15.18 9.13
CA ALA A 127 3.89 -14.09 10.06
C ALA A 127 4.09 -14.50 11.52
N GLU A 128 3.58 -15.67 11.93
CA GLU A 128 3.80 -16.21 13.28
C GLU A 128 5.30 -16.40 13.55
N GLY A 129 6.03 -16.98 12.58
CA GLY A 129 7.46 -17.19 12.68
C GLY A 129 8.24 -15.89 12.87
N ALA A 130 7.92 -14.84 12.10
CA ALA A 130 8.55 -13.53 12.23
C ALA A 130 8.28 -12.93 13.61
N VAL A 131 7.05 -13.01 14.12
CA VAL A 131 6.71 -12.50 15.46
C VAL A 131 7.44 -13.27 16.56
N ARG A 132 7.53 -14.60 16.47
CA ARG A 132 8.28 -15.41 17.46
C ARG A 132 9.75 -15.05 17.51
N GLU A 133 10.36 -14.85 16.36
CA GLU A 133 11.75 -14.46 16.23
C GLU A 133 11.99 -13.04 16.78
N ALA A 134 11.08 -12.10 16.48
CA ALA A 134 11.11 -10.75 17.05
C ALA A 134 10.96 -10.78 18.58
N ILE A 135 10.06 -11.60 19.14
CA ILE A 135 9.94 -11.80 20.60
C ILE A 135 11.25 -12.33 21.20
N GLY A 136 11.91 -13.27 20.52
CA GLY A 136 13.20 -13.82 20.94
C GLY A 136 14.33 -12.79 20.96
N GLY A 137 14.21 -11.72 20.17
CA GLY A 137 15.18 -10.62 20.07
C GLY A 137 14.80 -9.35 20.84
N LEU A 138 13.89 -9.41 21.82
CA LEU A 138 13.51 -8.23 22.60
C LEU A 138 14.69 -7.69 23.43
N GLU A 139 15.05 -6.44 23.21
CA GLU A 139 16.07 -5.71 23.97
C GLU A 139 15.59 -4.31 24.37
N GLU A 140 16.15 -3.73 25.43
CA GLU A 140 15.83 -2.35 25.84
C GLU A 140 16.16 -1.38 24.71
N ALA A 141 15.25 -0.45 24.42
CA ALA A 141 15.38 0.44 23.28
C ALA A 141 15.02 1.89 23.62
N GLU A 142 15.57 2.81 22.83
CA GLU A 142 15.22 4.23 22.83
C GLU A 142 14.70 4.62 21.44
N ALA A 143 13.85 5.66 21.39
CA ALA A 143 13.28 6.15 20.15
C ALA A 143 13.60 7.64 19.96
N ALA A 144 14.01 7.99 18.74
CA ALA A 144 14.19 9.36 18.31
C ALA A 144 13.52 9.58 16.95
N ALA A 145 12.91 10.75 16.76
CA ALA A 145 12.37 11.15 15.47
C ALA A 145 13.33 12.13 14.80
N PHE A 146 13.63 11.92 13.52
CA PHE A 146 14.39 12.86 12.72
C PHE A 146 13.62 13.18 11.44
N VAL A 147 13.81 14.40 10.95
CA VAL A 147 13.28 14.88 9.68
C VAL A 147 14.45 15.33 8.85
N ALA A 148 14.49 14.91 7.58
CA ALA A 148 15.53 15.28 6.64
C ALA A 148 14.91 15.72 5.32
N ASP A 149 15.45 16.80 4.75
CA ASP A 149 15.13 17.22 3.40
C ASP A 149 15.94 16.39 2.40
N ILE A 150 15.28 15.86 1.37
CA ILE A 150 15.93 15.15 0.26
C ILE A 150 16.01 16.15 -0.91
N PRO A 151 17.15 16.84 -1.11
CA PRO A 151 17.29 17.79 -2.21
C PRO A 151 17.16 17.07 -3.55
N ASP A 152 16.61 17.77 -4.54
CA ASP A 152 16.48 17.30 -5.93
C ASP A 152 15.74 15.96 -6.11
N PHE A 153 14.85 15.58 -5.18
CA PHE A 153 14.01 14.40 -5.33
C PHE A 153 12.95 14.60 -6.42
N ARG A 154 13.26 14.14 -7.63
CA ARG A 154 12.40 14.28 -8.81
C ARG A 154 11.27 13.25 -8.76
N ILE A 155 10.12 13.68 -8.27
CA ILE A 155 8.88 12.90 -8.35
C ILE A 155 8.03 13.35 -9.54
N PHE A 156 7.19 12.42 -10.00
CA PHE A 156 6.09 12.75 -10.89
C PHE A 156 4.99 13.49 -10.10
N GLY A 157 5.20 14.78 -9.87
CA GLY A 157 4.33 15.59 -9.03
C GLY A 157 2.94 15.82 -9.66
N PRO A 158 1.99 16.40 -8.90
CA PRO A 158 0.62 16.67 -9.35
C PRO A 158 0.56 17.45 -10.67
N GLN A 159 1.51 18.36 -10.88
CA GLN A 159 1.63 19.14 -12.11
C GLN A 159 1.96 18.27 -13.33
N SER A 160 2.82 17.27 -13.17
CA SER A 160 3.21 16.35 -14.25
C SER A 160 2.03 15.45 -14.65
N ALA A 161 1.26 14.97 -13.67
CA ALA A 161 0.03 14.21 -13.92
C ALA A 161 -1.03 15.05 -14.62
N ALA A 162 -1.25 16.29 -14.16
CA ALA A 162 -2.16 17.21 -14.81
C ALA A 162 -1.74 17.51 -16.26
N ARG A 163 -0.44 17.68 -16.52
CA ARG A 163 0.11 17.86 -17.87
C ARG A 163 -0.18 16.65 -18.76
N LEU A 164 0.12 15.42 -18.32
CA LEU A 164 -0.18 14.21 -19.08
C LEU A 164 -1.68 14.10 -19.41
N THR A 165 -2.55 14.27 -18.41
CA THR A 165 -4.01 14.20 -18.62
C THR A 165 -4.48 15.27 -19.60
N THR A 166 -3.94 16.48 -19.50
CA THR A 166 -4.27 17.57 -20.43
C THR A 166 -3.82 17.23 -21.83
N THR A 167 -2.59 16.75 -22.01
CA THR A 167 -2.06 16.33 -23.31
C THR A 167 -2.93 15.23 -23.92
N ILE A 168 -3.28 14.19 -23.18
CA ILE A 168 -4.16 13.11 -23.65
C ILE A 168 -5.51 13.66 -24.09
N ASN A 169 -6.13 14.51 -23.27
CA ASN A 169 -7.43 15.10 -23.58
C ASN A 169 -7.37 16.00 -24.82
N SER A 170 -6.34 16.84 -24.94
CA SER A 170 -6.13 17.69 -26.11
C SER A 170 -5.90 16.87 -27.38
N THR A 171 -5.08 15.81 -27.30
CA THR A 171 -4.86 14.90 -28.44
C THR A 171 -6.17 14.22 -28.85
N LEU A 172 -6.93 13.67 -27.90
CA LEU A 172 -8.21 13.01 -28.19
C LEU A 172 -9.27 13.96 -28.75
N ALA A 173 -9.29 15.22 -28.29
CA ALA A 173 -10.21 16.24 -28.79
C ALA A 173 -9.97 16.57 -30.27
N VAL A 174 -8.73 16.49 -30.75
CA VAL A 174 -8.37 16.67 -32.17
C VAL A 174 -8.56 15.38 -32.96
N LEU A 175 -8.12 14.24 -32.41
CA LEU A 175 -8.11 12.96 -33.13
C LEU A 175 -9.52 12.45 -33.44
N ARG A 176 -10.47 12.60 -32.50
CA ARG A 176 -11.85 12.11 -32.66
C ARG A 176 -12.56 12.71 -33.87
N PRO A 177 -12.70 14.04 -34.01
CA PRO A 177 -13.37 14.62 -35.18
C PRO A 177 -12.57 14.38 -36.47
N ALA A 178 -11.24 14.43 -36.43
CA ALA A 178 -10.41 14.13 -37.60
C ALA A 178 -10.65 12.70 -38.12
N LEU A 179 -10.75 11.72 -37.22
CA LEU A 179 -11.08 10.34 -37.58
C LEU A 179 -12.46 10.24 -38.23
N TYR A 180 -13.48 10.88 -37.67
CA TYR A 180 -14.83 10.85 -38.25
C TYR A 180 -14.86 11.48 -39.65
N VAL A 181 -14.19 12.63 -39.83
CA VAL A 181 -14.14 13.33 -41.13
C VAL A 181 -13.38 12.50 -42.16
N THR A 182 -12.20 12.00 -41.81
CA THR A 182 -11.36 11.23 -42.74
C THR A 182 -11.98 9.89 -43.10
N LEU A 183 -12.53 9.15 -42.13
CA LEU A 183 -13.18 7.85 -42.39
C LEU A 183 -14.47 8.02 -43.20
N SER A 184 -15.35 8.95 -42.81
CA SER A 184 -16.60 9.20 -43.55
C SER A 184 -16.32 9.73 -44.95
N GLY A 185 -15.31 10.60 -45.09
CA GLY A 185 -14.86 11.12 -46.38
C GLY A 185 -14.32 9.99 -47.29
N ALA A 186 -13.48 9.10 -46.75
CA ALA A 186 -12.96 7.97 -47.50
C ALA A 186 -14.07 7.02 -47.97
N VAL A 187 -15.05 6.72 -47.10
CA VAL A 187 -16.23 5.91 -47.45
C VAL A 187 -17.07 6.59 -48.54
N ALA A 188 -17.33 7.90 -48.41
CA ALA A 188 -18.12 8.65 -49.38
C ALA A 188 -17.44 8.73 -50.76
N VAL A 189 -16.12 8.96 -50.80
CA VAL A 189 -15.34 8.95 -52.04
C VAL A 189 -15.34 7.55 -52.66
N GLY A 190 -15.15 6.49 -51.86
CA GLY A 190 -15.22 5.12 -52.34
C GLY A 190 -16.59 4.77 -52.94
N ALA A 191 -17.68 5.16 -52.29
CA ALA A 191 -19.04 4.97 -52.79
C ALA A 191 -19.28 5.75 -54.09
N LEU A 192 -18.79 6.99 -54.19
CA LEU A 192 -18.91 7.81 -55.39
C LEU A 192 -18.19 7.18 -56.59
N VAL A 193 -16.98 6.66 -56.37
CA VAL A 193 -16.21 5.96 -57.41
C VAL A 193 -16.98 4.73 -57.93
N MET A 194 -17.57 3.93 -57.04
CA MET A 194 -18.38 2.76 -57.42
C MET A 194 -19.65 3.10 -58.22
N VAL A 195 -20.19 4.32 -58.06
CA VAL A 195 -21.40 4.75 -58.80
C VAL A 195 -21.02 5.35 -60.15
N LEU A 196 -19.87 6.02 -60.25
CA LEU A 196 -19.43 6.72 -61.46
C LEU A 196 -18.65 5.84 -62.45
N PHE A 197 -18.07 4.73 -61.99
CA PHE A 197 -17.29 3.78 -62.79
C PHE A 197 -17.74 2.35 -62.53
#